data_AF-A0A2E5IEI7-F1
#
_entry.id   AF-A0A2E5IEI7-F1
#
_cell.length_a   1.000
_cell.length_b   1.000
_cell.length_c   1.000
_cell.angle_alpha   90.00
_cell.angle_beta   90.00
_cell.angle_gamma   90.00
#
_symmetry.space_group_name_H-M   'P 1'
#
loop_
_entity.id
_entity.type
_entity.pdbx_description
1 polymer ?
#
loop_
_entity_poly.entity_id
_entity_poly.type
_entity_poly.pdbx_seq_one_letter_code
_entity_poly.pdbx_strand_id
1 'polypeptide(L)'
;MDVNPYAAFIYAFGDVNCHQKHERSWQVNENQLPVCTRDVGIFFGLFMGGVIFSKRGWNRWTVRDTCLSLLPEKMLHSVYAKNQRTLLWLACGMLLCLPLIADGFLQLLTSYESTNLKRVLTGIPFGLGLGVLMCSMFSARAEAFVGAGQVLLPGNASFSLVRKSDQESE
;
A
#
# COMPACT_ATOMS: atom_id res chain seq x y z
N MET A 1 21.75 -22.69 -25.48
CA MET A 1 21.92 -21.22 -25.50
C MET A 1 22.41 -20.82 -24.13
N ASP A 2 23.62 -20.29 -24.04
CA ASP A 2 24.10 -19.67 -22.80
C ASP A 2 23.25 -18.42 -22.54
N VAL A 3 22.22 -18.57 -21.71
CA VAL A 3 21.46 -17.42 -21.23
C VAL A 3 22.41 -16.55 -20.43
N ASN A 4 22.47 -15.26 -20.77
CA ASN A 4 23.24 -14.28 -20.02
C ASN A 4 22.91 -14.42 -18.52
N PRO A 5 23.88 -14.65 -17.62
CA PRO A 5 23.61 -14.90 -16.20
C PRO A 5 22.83 -13.75 -15.53
N TYR A 6 23.00 -12.52 -16.00
CA TYR A 6 22.21 -11.37 -15.55
C TYR A 6 20.74 -11.52 -15.93
N ALA A 7 20.46 -11.92 -17.18
CA ALA A 7 19.09 -12.19 -17.62
C ALA A 7 18.50 -13.38 -16.86
N ALA A 8 19.25 -14.48 -16.73
CA ALA A 8 18.81 -15.66 -15.97
C ALA A 8 18.41 -15.30 -14.53
N PHE A 9 19.19 -14.46 -13.86
CA PHE A 9 18.87 -13.97 -12.51
C PHE A 9 17.59 -13.11 -12.48
N ILE A 10 17.45 -12.15 -13.39
CA ILE A 10 16.27 -11.26 -13.45
C ILE A 10 14.99 -12.07 -13.69
N TYR A 11 15.01 -13.01 -14.64
CA TYR A 11 13.85 -13.86 -14.92
C TYR A 11 13.62 -14.87 -13.79
N ALA A 12 14.65 -15.42 -13.14
CA ALA A 12 14.45 -16.26 -11.96
C ALA A 12 13.77 -15.49 -10.82
N PHE A 13 14.20 -14.26 -10.55
CA PHE A 13 13.57 -13.42 -9.52
C PHE A 13 12.13 -13.03 -9.87
N GLY A 14 11.87 -12.73 -11.14
CA GLY A 14 10.52 -12.47 -11.63
C GLY A 14 9.59 -13.66 -11.43
N ASP A 15 10.09 -14.88 -11.64
CA ASP A 15 9.29 -16.11 -11.61
C ASP A 15 8.77 -16.43 -10.19
N VAL A 16 9.55 -16.07 -9.17
CA VAL A 16 9.15 -16.15 -7.76
C VAL A 16 7.87 -15.34 -7.48
N ASN A 17 7.72 -14.18 -8.14
CA ASN A 17 6.62 -13.25 -7.89
C ASN A 17 5.49 -13.39 -8.90
N CYS A 18 5.79 -13.86 -10.10
CA CYS A 18 4.87 -13.90 -11.22
C CYS A 18 5.16 -15.12 -12.10
N HIS A 19 4.15 -15.86 -12.54
CA HIS A 19 4.39 -17.07 -13.35
C HIS A 19 4.79 -16.78 -14.82
N GLN A 20 5.18 -15.54 -15.15
CA GLN A 20 5.71 -15.09 -16.45
C GLN A 20 5.00 -15.60 -17.70
N LYS A 21 3.68 -15.75 -17.65
CA LYS A 21 2.95 -16.18 -18.84
C LYS A 21 3.07 -15.16 -19.97
N HIS A 22 3.37 -15.64 -21.17
CA HIS A 22 3.69 -14.81 -22.32
C HIS A 22 2.52 -13.91 -22.74
N GLU A 23 1.31 -14.46 -22.73
CA GLU A 23 0.07 -13.78 -23.12
C GLU A 23 -0.32 -12.59 -22.24
N ARG A 24 0.28 -12.47 -21.05
CA ARG A 24 0.02 -11.40 -20.08
C ARG A 24 1.25 -10.58 -19.71
N SER A 25 2.32 -10.72 -20.48
CA SER A 25 3.58 -9.99 -20.28
C SER A 25 3.83 -9.16 -21.53
N TRP A 26 4.30 -7.91 -21.36
CA TRP A 26 4.69 -7.11 -22.51
C TRP A 26 6.02 -7.58 -23.09
N GLN A 27 6.21 -7.36 -24.39
CA GLN A 27 7.50 -7.54 -25.04
C GLN A 27 8.11 -6.16 -25.30
N VAL A 28 9.39 -6.02 -24.96
CA VAL A 28 10.18 -4.81 -25.20
C VAL A 28 11.45 -5.24 -25.92
N ASN A 29 11.70 -4.67 -27.11
CA ASN A 29 12.84 -5.05 -27.97
C ASN A 29 12.91 -6.58 -28.20
N GLU A 30 11.80 -7.19 -28.61
CA GLU A 30 11.67 -8.66 -28.83
C GLU A 30 11.92 -9.54 -27.59
N ASN A 31 12.04 -8.95 -26.40
CA ASN A 31 12.21 -9.68 -25.14
C ASN A 31 10.95 -9.53 -24.28
N GLN A 32 10.40 -10.66 -23.83
CA GLN A 32 9.29 -10.66 -22.88
C GLN A 32 9.76 -10.09 -21.54
N LEU A 33 9.01 -9.19 -20.90
CA LEU A 33 9.32 -8.74 -19.54
C LEU A 33 9.31 -9.92 -18.55
N PRO A 34 10.17 -9.90 -17.51
CA PRO A 34 10.26 -10.95 -16.49
C PRO A 34 9.06 -10.95 -15.52
N VAL A 35 8.03 -10.13 -15.78
CA VAL A 35 6.83 -9.97 -14.95
C VAL A 35 5.62 -9.70 -15.83
N CYS A 36 4.42 -9.93 -15.30
CA CYS A 36 3.19 -9.66 -16.04
C CYS A 36 2.84 -8.17 -16.02
N THR A 37 1.93 -7.74 -16.90
CA THR A 37 1.49 -6.34 -16.97
C THR A 37 0.78 -5.88 -15.69
N ARG A 38 0.28 -6.78 -14.85
CA ARG A 38 -0.24 -6.43 -13.52
C ARG A 38 0.87 -5.93 -12.61
N ASP A 39 1.99 -6.64 -12.56
CA ASP A 39 3.12 -6.28 -11.71
C ASP A 39 3.75 -4.95 -12.16
N VAL A 40 3.77 -4.67 -13.46
CA VAL A 40 4.14 -3.35 -13.99
C VAL A 40 3.26 -2.24 -13.38
N GLY A 41 1.94 -2.46 -13.32
CA GLY A 41 1.01 -1.55 -12.66
C GLY A 41 1.26 -1.41 -11.15
N ILE A 42 1.53 -2.52 -10.47
CA ILE A 42 1.86 -2.53 -9.02
C ILE A 42 3.14 -1.75 -8.75
N PHE A 43 4.21 -1.97 -9.51
CA PHE A 43 5.47 -1.26 -9.35
C PHE A 43 5.33 0.23 -9.62
N PHE A 44 4.58 0.60 -10.67
CA PHE A 44 4.29 2.00 -10.95
C PHE A 44 3.47 2.65 -9.82
N GLY A 45 2.44 1.95 -9.33
CA GLY A 45 1.68 2.39 -8.16
C GLY A 45 2.55 2.57 -6.93
N LEU A 46 3.43 1.61 -6.62
CA LEU A 46 4.35 1.65 -5.49
C LEU A 46 5.27 2.88 -5.57
N PHE A 47 5.85 3.13 -6.74
CA PHE A 47 6.63 4.33 -6.99
C PHE A 47 5.81 5.61 -6.73
N MET A 48 4.60 5.70 -7.27
CA MET A 48 3.70 6.85 -7.03
C MET A 48 3.35 7.01 -5.55
N GLY A 49 3.06 5.92 -4.84
CA GLY A 49 2.78 5.92 -3.40
C GLY A 49 3.95 6.49 -2.60
N GLY A 50 5.17 6.08 -2.93
CA GLY A 50 6.39 6.63 -2.35
C GLY A 50 6.59 8.12 -2.65
N VAL A 51 6.34 8.57 -3.88
CA VAL A 51 6.43 9.98 -4.28
C VAL A 51 5.37 10.85 -3.57
N ILE A 52 4.15 10.34 -3.41
CA ILE A 52 3.09 11.05 -2.69
C ILE A 52 3.46 11.14 -1.20
N PHE A 53 3.93 10.04 -0.62
CA PHE A 53 4.32 10.00 0.78
C PHE A 53 5.51 10.90 1.06
N SER A 54 6.54 10.92 0.23
CA SER A 54 7.71 11.78 0.43
C SER A 54 7.37 13.27 0.43
N LYS A 55 6.32 13.68 -0.28
CA LYS A 55 5.88 15.08 -0.36
C LYS A 55 4.90 15.49 0.72
N ARG A 56 4.13 14.56 1.28
CA ARG A 56 2.96 14.87 2.15
C ARG A 56 2.86 14.06 3.43
N GLY A 57 3.64 13.00 3.56
CA GLY A 57 3.59 12.07 4.68
C GLY A 57 4.32 12.60 5.91
N TRP A 58 3.77 12.30 7.08
CA TRP A 58 4.32 12.71 8.38
C TRP A 58 4.35 11.52 9.33
N ASN A 59 5.44 11.39 10.09
CA ASN A 59 5.49 10.45 11.21
C ASN A 59 4.46 10.85 12.27
N ARG A 60 3.48 9.97 12.54
CA ARG A 60 2.49 10.14 13.62
C ARG A 60 2.53 8.98 14.62
N TRP A 61 3.72 8.50 14.94
CA TRP A 61 4.01 7.43 15.92
C TRP A 61 3.58 6.02 15.47
N THR A 62 2.33 5.81 15.07
CA THR A 62 1.87 4.51 14.57
C THR A 62 1.86 4.46 13.05
N VAL A 63 2.02 3.26 12.48
CA VAL A 63 1.95 3.05 11.02
C VAL A 63 0.60 3.52 10.48
N ARG A 64 -0.50 3.23 11.18
CA ARG A 64 -1.85 3.65 10.80
C ARG A 64 -1.96 5.17 10.72
N ASP A 65 -1.57 5.86 11.79
CA ASP A 65 -1.70 7.31 11.89
C ASP A 65 -0.77 8.00 10.87
N THR A 66 0.40 7.42 10.62
CA THR A 66 1.35 7.82 9.58
C THR A 66 0.76 7.63 8.18
N CYS A 67 0.07 6.52 7.89
CA CYS A 67 -0.67 6.34 6.63
C CYS A 67 -1.76 7.42 6.45
N LEU A 68 -2.55 7.67 7.50
CA LEU A 68 -3.64 8.64 7.47
C LEU A 68 -3.16 10.08 7.36
N SER A 69 -1.86 10.36 7.56
CA SER A 69 -1.29 11.70 7.40
C SER A 69 -1.44 12.26 5.99
N LEU A 70 -1.64 11.40 4.98
CA LEU A 70 -1.85 11.82 3.59
C LEU A 70 -3.25 12.36 3.32
N LEU A 71 -4.21 12.11 4.21
CA LEU A 71 -5.58 12.58 4.05
C LEU A 71 -5.75 14.01 4.56
N PRO A 72 -6.66 14.81 3.97
CA PRO A 72 -6.91 16.17 4.42
C PRO A 72 -7.34 16.24 5.89
N GLU A 73 -6.77 17.16 6.65
CA GLU A 73 -7.02 17.31 8.09
C GLU A 73 -8.51 17.49 8.42
N LYS A 74 -9.23 18.26 7.58
CA LYS A 74 -10.69 18.45 7.65
C LYS A 74 -11.48 17.13 7.75
N MET A 75 -11.03 16.07 7.08
CA MET A 75 -11.69 14.75 7.12
C MET A 75 -11.33 13.98 8.39
N LEU A 76 -10.14 14.23 8.94
CA LEU A 76 -9.62 13.49 10.08
C LEU A 76 -10.15 13.99 11.41
N HIS A 77 -10.48 15.28 11.57
CA HIS A 77 -10.99 15.81 12.85
C HIS A 77 -12.13 14.98 13.43
N SER A 78 -13.20 14.73 12.64
CA SER A 78 -14.34 13.94 13.12
C SER A 78 -13.98 12.46 13.34
N VAL A 79 -13.05 11.92 12.57
CA VAL A 79 -12.65 10.50 12.64
C VAL A 79 -11.83 10.24 13.90
N TYR A 80 -10.91 11.14 14.22
CA TYR A 80 -10.12 11.06 15.46
C TYR A 80 -11.00 11.31 16.69
N ALA A 81 -11.91 12.30 16.64
CA ALA A 81 -12.85 12.57 17.73
C ALA A 81 -13.78 11.38 18.03
N LYS A 82 -14.22 10.65 17.02
CA LYS A 82 -15.08 9.45 17.16
C LYS A 82 -14.30 8.14 17.34
N ASN A 83 -12.97 8.19 17.44
CA ASN A 83 -12.11 7.00 17.53
C ASN A 83 -12.25 6.02 16.34
N GLN A 84 -12.66 6.50 15.16
CA GLN A 84 -12.92 5.67 13.96
C GLN A 84 -11.69 5.51 13.05
N ARG A 85 -10.49 5.92 13.52
CA ARG A 85 -9.25 5.91 12.72
C ARG A 85 -8.88 4.54 12.16
N THR A 86 -9.09 3.46 12.91
CA THR A 86 -8.81 2.09 12.44
C THR A 86 -9.75 1.70 11.31
N LEU A 87 -11.04 2.01 11.44
CA LEU A 87 -12.03 1.73 10.40
C LEU A 87 -11.71 2.50 9.11
N LEU A 88 -11.36 3.79 9.22
CA LEU A 88 -10.99 4.60 8.05
C LEU A 88 -9.74 4.03 7.36
N TRP A 89 -8.70 3.67 8.12
CA TRP A 89 -7.47 3.11 7.55
C TRP A 89 -7.73 1.78 6.83
N LEU A 90 -8.51 0.89 7.43
CA LEU A 90 -8.93 -0.37 6.79
C LEU A 90 -9.78 -0.10 5.55
N ALA A 91 -10.72 0.84 5.60
CA ALA A 91 -11.56 1.19 4.45
C ALA A 91 -10.73 1.74 3.28
N CYS A 92 -9.76 2.62 3.53
CA CYS A 92 -8.82 3.11 2.52
C CYS A 92 -7.97 1.97 1.94
N GLY A 93 -7.44 1.08 2.78
CA GLY A 93 -6.67 -0.09 2.33
C GLY A 93 -7.51 -1.01 1.45
N MET A 94 -8.72 -1.36 1.89
CA MET A 94 -9.66 -2.20 1.14
C MET A 94 -10.03 -1.57 -0.20
N LEU A 95 -10.29 -0.27 -0.23
CA LEU A 95 -10.60 0.46 -1.46
C LEU A 95 -9.46 0.36 -2.49
N LEU A 96 -8.21 0.44 -2.05
CA LEU A 96 -7.04 0.33 -2.92
C LEU A 96 -6.78 -1.12 -3.39
N CYS A 97 -7.11 -2.11 -2.57
CA CYS A 97 -7.02 -3.52 -2.96
C CYS A 97 -8.18 -3.98 -3.87
N LEU A 98 -9.34 -3.34 -3.77
CA LEU A 98 -10.59 -3.79 -4.40
C LEU A 98 -10.46 -4.06 -5.91
N PRO A 99 -9.85 -3.19 -6.73
CA PRO A 99 -9.80 -3.41 -8.18
C PRO A 99 -9.00 -4.66 -8.56
N LEU A 100 -7.85 -4.88 -7.91
CA LEU A 100 -6.99 -6.03 -8.14
C LEU A 100 -7.67 -7.33 -7.67
N ILE A 101 -8.27 -7.29 -6.48
CA ILE A 101 -9.01 -8.42 -5.92
C ILE A 101 -10.17 -8.77 -6.83
N ALA A 102 -11.02 -7.81 -7.21
CA ALA A 102 -12.18 -8.06 -8.04
C ALA A 102 -11.80 -8.63 -9.42
N ASP A 103 -10.80 -8.06 -10.10
CA ASP A 103 -10.34 -8.55 -11.41
C ASP A 103 -9.74 -9.97 -11.30
N GLY A 104 -8.97 -10.25 -10.24
CA GLY A 104 -8.43 -11.58 -9.97
C GLY A 104 -9.49 -12.63 -9.63
N PHE A 105 -10.44 -12.29 -8.75
CA PHE A 105 -11.52 -13.18 -8.35
C PHE A 105 -12.50 -13.47 -9.49
N LEU A 106 -12.87 -12.45 -10.29
CA LEU A 106 -13.73 -12.66 -11.46
C LEU A 106 -13.06 -13.59 -12.47
N GLN A 107 -11.76 -13.42 -12.71
CA GLN A 107 -11.00 -14.30 -13.60
C GLN A 107 -10.83 -15.72 -13.01
N LEU A 108 -10.80 -15.88 -11.69
CA LEU A 108 -10.75 -17.19 -11.03
C LEU A 108 -12.08 -17.95 -11.12
N LEU A 109 -13.21 -17.23 -11.04
CA LEU A 109 -14.54 -17.83 -10.91
C LEU A 109 -15.30 -17.94 -12.25
N THR A 110 -14.84 -17.27 -13.31
CA THR A 110 -15.57 -17.18 -14.58
C THR A 110 -14.65 -17.38 -15.78
N SER A 111 -15.22 -17.45 -16.99
CA SER A 111 -14.48 -17.49 -18.26
C SER A 111 -13.91 -16.13 -18.69
N TYR A 112 -14.12 -15.08 -17.89
CA TYR A 112 -13.58 -13.76 -18.14
C TYR A 112 -12.05 -13.77 -18.06
N GLU A 113 -11.41 -13.18 -19.06
CA GLU A 113 -9.97 -12.94 -19.05
C GLU A 113 -9.67 -11.44 -18.98
N SER A 114 -8.80 -11.07 -18.04
CA SER A 114 -8.32 -9.69 -17.95
C SER A 114 -7.43 -9.36 -19.15
N THR A 115 -7.56 -8.15 -19.67
CA THR A 115 -6.70 -7.65 -20.75
C THR A 115 -5.45 -7.02 -20.14
N ASN A 116 -4.37 -6.90 -20.90
CA ASN A 116 -3.14 -6.30 -20.40
C ASN A 116 -3.32 -4.89 -19.83
N LEU A 117 -4.19 -4.06 -20.42
CA LEU A 117 -4.52 -2.73 -19.89
C LEU A 117 -5.27 -2.81 -18.55
N LYS A 118 -6.35 -3.61 -18.47
CA LYS A 118 -7.10 -3.83 -17.20
C LYS A 118 -6.19 -4.31 -16.08
N ARG A 119 -5.25 -5.23 -16.36
CA ARG A 119 -4.25 -5.72 -15.39
C ARG A 119 -3.38 -4.59 -14.83
N VAL A 120 -2.91 -3.66 -15.67
CA VAL A 120 -2.16 -2.47 -15.23
C VAL A 120 -3.06 -1.59 -14.36
N LEU A 121 -4.26 -1.26 -14.84
CA LEU A 121 -5.18 -0.35 -14.15
C LEU A 121 -5.62 -0.88 -12.79
N THR A 122 -5.79 -2.19 -12.64
CA THR A 122 -6.16 -2.82 -11.36
C THR A 122 -4.96 -2.93 -10.42
N GLY A 123 -3.74 -3.07 -10.96
CA GLY A 123 -2.49 -3.11 -10.20
C GLY A 123 -2.08 -1.77 -9.60
N ILE A 124 -2.32 -0.65 -10.30
CA ILE A 124 -1.88 0.70 -9.85
C ILE A 124 -2.42 1.08 -8.46
N PRO A 125 -3.74 0.98 -8.17
CA PRO A 125 -4.28 1.32 -6.85
C PRO A 125 -3.67 0.48 -5.73
N PHE A 126 -3.52 -0.83 -5.95
CA PHE A 126 -2.91 -1.74 -4.99
C PHE A 126 -1.45 -1.36 -4.72
N GLY A 127 -0.67 -1.13 -5.79
CA GLY A 127 0.71 -0.67 -5.70
C GLY A 127 0.84 0.65 -4.92
N LEU A 128 -0.04 1.62 -5.20
CA LEU A 128 -0.07 2.91 -4.49
C LEU A 128 -0.29 2.72 -2.99
N GLY A 129 -1.24 1.88 -2.60
CA GLY A 129 -1.48 1.54 -1.20
C GLY A 129 -0.27 0.88 -0.54
N LEU A 130 0.37 -0.07 -1.24
CA LEU A 130 1.56 -0.74 -0.77
C LEU A 130 2.74 0.23 -0.58
N GLY A 131 2.96 1.15 -1.52
CA GLY A 131 3.99 2.17 -1.40
C GLY A 131 3.78 3.10 -0.20
N VAL A 132 2.53 3.56 0.00
CA VAL A 132 2.17 4.37 1.19
C VAL A 132 2.40 3.59 2.48
N LEU A 133 1.99 2.32 2.53
CA LEU A 133 2.16 1.47 3.71
C LEU A 133 3.64 1.26 4.03
N MET A 134 4.47 0.91 3.03
CA MET A 134 5.90 0.69 3.22
C MET A 134 6.59 1.97 3.72
N CYS A 135 6.36 3.12 3.07
CA CYS A 135 6.93 4.38 3.54
C CYS A 135 6.45 4.74 4.95
N SER A 136 5.20 4.44 5.29
CA SER A 136 4.67 4.65 6.64
C SER A 136 5.32 3.73 7.66
N MET A 137 5.60 2.46 7.33
CA MET A 137 6.31 1.52 8.21
C MET A 137 7.72 2.00 8.55
N PHE A 138 8.46 2.52 7.57
CA PHE A 138 9.79 3.07 7.82
C PHE A 138 9.76 4.43 8.54
N SER A 139 8.71 5.21 8.35
CA SER A 139 8.60 6.56 8.91
C SER A 139 8.00 6.60 10.31
N ALA A 140 7.15 5.62 10.68
CA ALA A 140 6.46 5.54 11.97
C ALA A 140 7.41 5.18 13.11
N ARG A 141 8.25 6.14 13.53
CA ARG A 141 9.26 5.99 14.57
C ARG A 141 8.77 6.64 15.86
N ALA A 142 8.48 5.82 16.87
CA ALA A 142 8.07 6.30 18.20
C ALA A 142 9.21 7.04 18.93
N GLU A 143 10.46 6.62 18.71
CA GLU A 143 11.67 7.22 19.30
C GLU A 143 11.90 8.69 18.90
N ALA A 144 11.25 9.15 17.83
CA ALA A 144 11.31 10.54 17.40
C ALA A 144 10.53 11.50 18.35
N PHE A 145 9.84 10.97 19.35
CA PHE A 145 9.00 11.70 20.28
C PHE A 145 9.43 11.39 21.73
N VAL A 146 9.41 12.39 22.61
CA VAL A 146 9.76 12.19 24.04
C VAL A 146 8.68 11.38 24.76
N GLY A 147 7.43 11.43 24.27
CA GLY A 147 6.33 10.64 24.80
C GLY A 147 5.09 10.71 23.92
N ALA A 148 4.16 9.76 24.12
CA ALA A 148 2.99 9.60 23.26
C ALA A 148 2.08 10.86 23.25
N GLY A 149 2.05 11.61 24.34
CA GLY A 149 1.28 12.85 24.46
C GLY A 149 1.79 14.02 23.61
N GLN A 150 3.04 13.97 23.12
CA GLN A 150 3.60 15.02 22.25
C GLN A 150 3.22 14.86 20.78
N VAL A 151 2.60 13.74 20.40
CA VAL A 151 2.18 13.50 19.03
C VAL A 151 0.96 14.36 18.74
N LEU A 152 1.12 15.34 17.84
CA LEU A 152 0.03 16.15 17.34
C LEU A 152 -0.82 15.33 16.37
N LEU A 153 -2.02 14.95 16.81
CA LEU A 153 -3.04 14.32 15.98
C LEU A 153 -4.09 15.35 15.55
N PRO A 154 -4.83 15.09 14.46
CA PRO A 154 -5.89 15.99 13.99
C PRO A 154 -6.86 16.38 15.11
N GLY A 155 -7.15 17.68 15.22
CA GLY A 155 -8.03 18.22 16.27
C GLY A 155 -7.38 18.34 17.64
N ASN A 156 -6.06 18.52 17.70
CA ASN A 156 -5.28 18.61 18.95
C ASN A 156 -5.41 17.37 19.85
N ALA A 157 -5.79 16.23 19.26
CA ALA A 157 -5.80 14.97 19.99
C ALA A 157 -4.35 14.52 20.28
N SER A 158 -4.17 13.83 21.39
CA SER A 158 -2.89 13.25 21.79
C SER A 158 -3.11 11.85 22.37
N PHE A 159 -2.05 11.05 22.43
CA PHE A 159 -2.12 9.73 23.06
C PHE A 159 -1.96 9.87 24.58
N SER A 160 -2.88 9.26 25.33
CA SER A 160 -2.77 9.08 26.79
C SER A 160 -2.58 7.61 27.14
N LEU A 161 -1.74 7.34 28.14
CA LEU A 161 -1.67 6.00 28.73
C LEU A 161 -2.95 5.77 29.56
N VAL A 162 -3.53 4.58 29.43
CA VAL A 162 -4.65 4.15 30.30
C VAL A 162 -4.12 4.08 31.73
N ARG A 163 -4.76 4.80 32.66
CA ARG A 163 -4.42 4.71 34.08
C ARG A 163 -5.10 3.47 34.66
N LYS A 164 -4.40 2.75 35.53
CA LYS A 164 -4.84 1.47 36.10
C LYS A 164 -6.18 1.56 36.85
N SER A 165 -6.57 2.74 37.32
CA SER A 165 -7.87 3.01 37.96
C SER A 165 -9.08 2.84 37.03
N ASP A 166 -8.89 3.00 35.72
CA ASP A 166 -9.99 3.02 34.76
C ASP A 166 -10.41 1.61 34.32
N GLN A 167 -9.62 0.58 34.69
CA GLN A 167 -9.90 -0.83 34.39
C GLN A 167 -10.74 -1.53 35.47
N GLU A 168 -10.88 -0.96 36.67
CA GLU A 168 -11.66 -1.55 37.77
C GLU A 168 -13.14 -1.11 37.75
N SER A 169 -13.52 -0.22 36.84
CA SER A 169 -14.87 0.34 36.72
C SER A 169 -15.70 -0.20 35.54
N GLU A 170 -15.20 -1.19 34.80
CA GLU A 170 -15.94 -1.92 33.74
C GLU A 170 -16.38 -3.31 34.22
#